data_AF-A0A5J4KRS9-F1
#
_entry.id   AF-A0A5J4KRS9-F1
#
_cell.length_a   1.000
_cell.length_b   1.000
_cell.length_c   1.000
_cell.angle_alpha   90.00
_cell.angle_beta   90.00
_cell.angle_gamma   90.00
#
_symmetry.space_group_name_H-M   'P 1'
#
loop_
_entity.id
_entity.type
_entity.pdbx_description
1 polymer ?
#
loop_
_entity_poly.entity_id
_entity_poly.type
_entity_poly.pdbx_seq_one_letter_code
_entity_poly.pdbx_strand_id
1 'polypeptide(L)'
;MATLAPFLPGRTSERSTPERAADAGAALALLDQALASVSGYSLPKDIRTLLPFGDLAGRNLLVPDLAVALGQLPVDQEAIRQLQITLTQHMAQVDALYATLPQQLLHRDFDTSNLLIDEHGVTAVLDFEFAAPDIRVLDLSVALSWWPVSRMGTGTEWEIIDSLGRAYVSEFPLTEAELVAIPAMMRIRQFASLQHRIGRYLSGLEQDNAIQNAIKSAQWRFTWLTANQDTLIEHALKWL
;
A
#
# COMPACT_ATOMS: atom_id res chain seq x y z
N MET A 1 -4.17 -25.77 -5.94
CA MET A 1 -5.23 -25.56 -6.94
C MET A 1 -4.68 -24.57 -7.95
N ALA A 2 -4.80 -24.84 -9.25
CA ALA A 2 -4.40 -23.89 -10.29
C ALA A 2 -5.68 -23.32 -10.93
N THR A 3 -5.70 -22.02 -11.18
CA THR A 3 -6.79 -21.34 -11.88
C THR A 3 -6.25 -20.86 -13.23
N LEU A 4 -7.04 -21.02 -14.29
CA LEU A 4 -6.73 -20.46 -15.61
C LEU A 4 -7.53 -19.18 -15.80
N ALA A 5 -6.86 -18.10 -16.21
CA ALA A 5 -7.47 -16.84 -16.57
C ALA A 5 -7.23 -16.54 -18.07
N PRO A 6 -8.12 -15.77 -18.72
CA PRO A 6 -7.87 -15.29 -20.08
C PRO A 6 -6.56 -14.48 -20.14
N PHE A 7 -5.85 -14.59 -21.25
CA PHE A 7 -4.73 -13.70 -21.53
C PHE A 7 -5.26 -12.29 -21.82
N LEU A 8 -4.76 -11.30 -21.09
CA LEU A 8 -5.10 -9.90 -21.28
C LEU A 8 -3.94 -9.20 -22.03
N PRO A 9 -4.20 -8.51 -23.15
CA PRO A 9 -3.16 -7.83 -23.91
C PRO A 9 -2.70 -6.55 -23.18
N GLY A 10 -1.45 -6.16 -23.44
CA GLY A 10 -0.83 -4.97 -22.90
C GLY A 10 0.59 -5.25 -22.41
N ARG A 11 1.22 -4.24 -21.83
CA ARG A 11 2.55 -4.35 -21.21
C ARG A 11 2.53 -3.71 -19.83
N THR A 12 3.40 -4.16 -18.94
CA THR A 12 3.62 -3.48 -17.66
C THR A 12 4.20 -2.09 -17.89
N SER A 13 3.81 -1.13 -17.05
CA SER A 13 4.39 0.21 -17.12
C SER A 13 5.81 0.20 -16.52
N GLU A 14 6.81 0.61 -17.31
CA GLU A 14 8.17 0.79 -16.81
C GLU A 14 8.42 2.20 -16.24
N ARG A 15 7.50 3.16 -16.46
CA ARG A 15 7.71 4.58 -16.13
C ARG A 15 6.48 5.21 -15.51
N SER A 16 6.70 5.85 -14.36
CA SER A 16 5.73 6.72 -13.71
C SER A 16 5.88 8.14 -14.26
N THR A 17 5.17 8.44 -15.35
CA THR A 17 4.97 9.83 -15.80
C THR A 17 3.66 10.37 -15.23
N PRO A 18 3.48 11.70 -15.15
CA PRO A 18 2.22 12.30 -14.66
C PRO A 18 1.00 11.79 -15.41
N GLU A 19 1.09 11.64 -16.74
CA GLU A 19 0.01 11.14 -17.59
C GLU A 19 -0.34 9.69 -17.24
N ARG A 20 0.66 8.82 -17.08
CA ARG A 20 0.44 7.42 -16.70
C ARG A 20 -0.07 7.27 -15.27
N ALA A 21 0.33 8.17 -14.39
CA ALA A 21 -0.17 8.23 -13.03
C ALA A 21 -1.65 8.63 -12.99
N ALA A 22 -2.07 9.56 -13.85
CA ALA A 22 -3.47 9.90 -14.04
C ALA A 22 -4.29 8.73 -14.60
N ASP A 23 -3.80 8.04 -15.66
CA ASP A 23 -4.45 6.84 -16.21
C ASP A 23 -4.68 5.79 -15.12
N ALA A 24 -3.68 5.57 -14.26
CA ALA A 24 -3.75 4.62 -13.17
C ALA A 24 -4.68 5.07 -12.03
N GLY A 25 -4.70 6.35 -11.69
CA GLY A 25 -5.63 6.92 -10.72
C GLY A 25 -7.09 6.70 -11.14
N ALA A 26 -7.40 7.00 -12.41
CA ALA A 26 -8.74 6.77 -12.97
C ALA A 26 -9.09 5.26 -12.98
N ALA A 27 -8.15 4.40 -13.39
CA ALA A 27 -8.37 2.95 -13.39
C ALA A 27 -8.61 2.39 -11.99
N LEU A 28 -7.86 2.87 -10.98
CA LEU A 28 -8.04 2.46 -9.59
C LEU A 28 -9.40 2.92 -9.04
N ALA A 29 -9.84 4.14 -9.37
CA ALA A 29 -11.16 4.61 -8.96
C ALA A 29 -12.29 3.78 -9.56
N LEU A 30 -12.21 3.42 -10.85
CA LEU A 30 -13.16 2.51 -11.49
C LEU A 30 -13.16 1.12 -10.83
N LEU A 31 -11.97 0.61 -10.49
CA LEU A 31 -11.84 -0.65 -9.77
C LEU A 31 -12.50 -0.59 -8.39
N ASP A 32 -12.22 0.44 -7.60
CA ASP A 32 -12.76 0.61 -6.26
C ASP A 32 -14.28 0.80 -6.26
N GLN A 33 -14.83 1.51 -7.25
CA GLN A 33 -16.28 1.57 -7.46
C GLN A 33 -16.88 0.18 -7.73
N ALA A 34 -16.23 -0.61 -8.58
CA ALA A 34 -16.69 -1.97 -8.89
C ALA A 34 -16.60 -2.86 -7.65
N LEU A 35 -15.50 -2.83 -6.90
CA LEU A 35 -15.31 -3.60 -5.67
C LEU A 35 -16.29 -3.20 -4.57
N ALA A 36 -16.65 -1.92 -4.46
CA ALA A 36 -17.70 -1.44 -3.55
C ALA A 36 -19.07 -2.07 -3.82
N SER A 37 -19.35 -2.44 -5.07
CA SER A 37 -20.61 -3.07 -5.48
C SER A 37 -20.66 -4.58 -5.24
N VAL A 38 -19.50 -5.21 -4.97
CA VAL A 38 -19.42 -6.65 -4.75
C VAL A 38 -20.04 -6.99 -3.39
N SER A 39 -21.07 -7.83 -3.42
CA SER A 39 -21.77 -8.30 -2.23
C SER A 39 -21.79 -9.84 -2.19
N GLY A 40 -22.01 -10.40 -1.00
CA GLY A 40 -22.13 -11.86 -0.83
C GLY A 40 -20.83 -12.66 -1.00
N TYR A 41 -19.66 -12.02 -0.93
CA TYR A 41 -18.38 -12.72 -0.91
C TYR A 41 -18.11 -13.35 0.46
N SER A 42 -17.37 -14.46 0.46
CA SER A 42 -16.87 -15.11 1.66
C SER A 42 -15.35 -15.19 1.60
N LEU A 43 -14.68 -14.69 2.63
CA LEU A 43 -13.22 -14.82 2.73
C LEU A 43 -12.86 -16.17 3.33
N PRO A 44 -11.88 -16.89 2.76
CA PRO A 44 -11.27 -18.04 3.41
C PRO A 44 -10.70 -17.63 4.78
N LYS A 45 -11.20 -18.25 5.85
CA LYS A 45 -10.81 -17.90 7.24
C LYS A 45 -9.37 -18.28 7.59
N ASP A 46 -8.79 -19.19 6.81
CA ASP A 46 -7.45 -19.73 6.96
C ASP A 46 -6.38 -18.90 6.25
N ILE A 47 -6.77 -18.02 5.30
CA ILE A 47 -5.83 -17.17 4.57
C ILE A 47 -5.61 -15.86 5.33
N ARG A 48 -4.61 -15.86 6.21
CA ARG A 48 -4.29 -14.73 7.10
C ARG A 48 -3.83 -13.46 6.38
N THR A 49 -3.27 -13.58 5.17
CA THR A 49 -2.92 -12.42 4.33
C THR A 49 -4.16 -11.61 3.91
N LEU A 50 -5.36 -12.18 4.03
CA LEU A 50 -6.63 -11.50 3.77
C LEU A 50 -7.17 -10.71 4.96
N LEU A 51 -6.57 -10.82 6.15
CA LEU A 51 -6.93 -9.95 7.29
C LEU A 51 -6.60 -8.48 6.99
N PRO A 52 -7.26 -7.50 7.62
CA PRO A 52 -6.95 -6.08 7.40
C PRO A 52 -5.50 -5.74 7.75
N PHE A 53 -4.88 -4.78 7.06
CA PHE A 53 -3.49 -4.39 7.32
C PHE A 53 -3.25 -3.88 8.75
N GLY A 54 -4.29 -3.33 9.40
CA GLY A 54 -4.29 -2.96 10.81
C GLY A 54 -4.14 -4.13 11.78
N ASP A 55 -4.52 -5.34 11.39
CA ASP A 55 -4.32 -6.56 12.19
C ASP A 55 -2.97 -7.21 11.88
N LEU A 56 -1.88 -6.51 12.18
CA LEU A 56 -0.54 -7.06 11.95
C LEU A 56 -0.38 -8.40 12.69
N ALA A 57 -0.73 -8.49 13.98
CA ALA A 57 -0.54 -9.71 14.77
C ALA A 57 -1.21 -10.96 14.16
N GLY A 58 -2.41 -10.82 13.58
CA GLY A 58 -3.15 -11.92 12.96
C GLY A 58 -2.63 -12.37 11.59
N ARG A 59 -1.96 -11.47 10.85
CA ARG A 59 -1.61 -11.66 9.42
C ARG A 59 -0.49 -12.66 9.16
N ASN A 60 0.43 -12.84 10.08
CA ASN A 60 1.58 -13.73 9.87
C ASN A 60 1.93 -14.52 11.15
N LEU A 61 1.75 -15.84 11.12
CA LEU A 61 2.01 -16.72 12.26
C LEU A 61 3.49 -16.77 12.69
N LEU A 62 4.42 -16.52 11.77
CA LEU A 62 5.85 -16.44 12.08
C LEU A 62 6.23 -15.09 12.70
N VAL A 63 5.35 -14.09 12.57
CA VAL A 63 5.57 -12.72 13.05
C VAL A 63 4.34 -12.24 13.83
N PRO A 64 3.98 -12.91 14.94
CA PRO A 64 2.82 -12.53 15.75
C PRO A 64 3.05 -11.19 16.48
N ASP A 65 4.32 -10.83 16.70
CA ASP A 65 4.74 -9.53 17.20
C ASP A 65 5.85 -9.00 16.28
N LEU A 66 5.50 -7.97 15.49
CA LEU A 66 6.43 -7.36 14.54
C LEU A 66 7.59 -6.65 15.25
N ALA A 67 7.38 -6.06 16.43
CA ALA A 67 8.44 -5.39 17.18
C ALA A 67 9.49 -6.40 17.66
N VAL A 68 9.04 -7.56 18.17
CA VAL A 68 9.93 -8.65 18.58
C VAL A 68 10.68 -9.22 17.38
N ALA A 69 10.00 -9.47 16.26
CA ALA A 69 10.63 -10.04 15.07
C ALA A 69 11.67 -9.09 14.44
N LEU A 70 11.43 -7.78 14.47
CA LEU A 70 12.43 -6.78 14.06
C LEU A 70 13.73 -6.91 14.87
N GLY A 71 13.62 -7.21 16.18
CA GLY A 71 14.76 -7.42 17.08
C GLY A 71 15.65 -8.63 16.75
N GLN A 72 15.19 -9.52 15.88
CA GLN A 72 15.90 -10.76 15.50
C GLN A 72 16.64 -10.64 14.17
N LEU A 73 16.48 -9.53 13.45
CA LEU A 73 17.05 -9.35 12.12
C LEU A 73 18.54 -9.02 12.18
N PRO A 74 19.33 -9.41 11.17
CA PRO A 74 20.76 -9.07 11.06
C PRO A 74 20.94 -7.63 10.56
N VAL A 75 20.41 -6.66 11.30
CA VAL A 75 20.42 -5.23 11.00
C VAL A 75 20.94 -4.46 12.21
N ASP A 76 21.48 -3.27 11.96
CA ASP A 76 21.91 -2.34 13.01
C ASP A 76 20.83 -2.13 14.10
N GLN A 77 21.23 -2.16 15.37
CA GLN A 77 20.30 -2.13 16.50
C GLN A 77 19.60 -0.78 16.64
N GLU A 78 20.26 0.33 16.29
CA GLU A 78 19.65 1.65 16.33
C GLU A 78 18.57 1.76 15.25
N ALA A 79 18.86 1.23 14.06
CA ALA A 79 17.89 1.10 12.99
C ALA A 79 16.61 0.33 13.41
N ILE A 80 16.79 -0.80 14.10
CA ILE A 80 15.67 -1.59 14.64
C ILE A 80 14.89 -0.81 15.70
N ARG A 81 15.58 -0.14 16.64
CA ARG A 81 14.95 0.65 17.70
C ARG A 81 14.05 1.75 17.13
N GLN A 82 14.52 2.46 16.10
CA GLN A 82 13.72 3.50 15.44
C GLN A 82 12.46 2.95 14.77
N LEU A 83 12.54 1.78 14.14
CA LEU A 83 11.38 1.11 13.56
C LEU A 83 10.38 0.66 14.63
N GLN A 84 10.85 0.12 15.76
CA GLN A 84 9.98 -0.28 16.87
C GLN A 84 9.24 0.91 17.48
N ILE A 85 9.90 2.07 17.62
CA ILE A 85 9.26 3.32 18.08
C ILE A 85 8.19 3.76 17.07
N THR A 86 8.54 3.81 15.79
CA THR A 86 7.62 4.21 14.72
C THR A 86 6.40 3.28 14.67
N LEU A 87 6.62 1.96 14.81
CA LEU A 87 5.56 0.96 14.86
C LEU A 87 4.64 1.20 16.07
N THR A 88 5.20 1.38 17.27
CA THR A 88 4.43 1.60 18.49
C THR A 88 3.55 2.85 18.39
N GLN A 89 4.13 3.96 17.93
CA GLN A 89 3.42 5.22 17.73
C GLN A 89 2.30 5.08 16.68
N HIS A 90 2.55 4.34 15.61
CA HIS A 90 1.56 4.13 14.57
C HIS A 90 0.42 3.21 15.03
N MET A 91 0.72 2.10 15.71
CA MET A 91 -0.30 1.17 16.19
C MET A 91 -1.24 1.80 17.22
N ALA A 92 -0.80 2.80 17.98
CA ALA A 92 -1.62 3.49 18.97
C ALA A 92 -2.85 4.24 18.38
N GLN A 93 -2.87 4.50 17.07
CA GLN A 93 -3.98 5.19 16.38
C GLN A 93 -4.78 4.27 15.43
N VAL A 94 -4.31 3.04 15.19
CA VAL A 94 -4.92 2.13 14.19
C VAL A 94 -6.37 1.81 14.53
N ASP A 95 -6.66 1.43 15.77
CA ASP A 95 -8.04 1.08 16.18
C ASP A 95 -9.02 2.23 15.95
N ALA A 96 -8.60 3.47 16.22
CA ALA A 96 -9.42 4.65 16.00
C ALA A 96 -9.68 4.92 14.50
N LEU A 97 -8.69 4.66 13.64
CA LEU A 97 -8.86 4.77 12.19
C LEU A 97 -9.87 3.74 11.67
N TYR A 98 -9.75 2.48 12.08
CA TYR A 98 -10.68 1.42 11.67
C TYR A 98 -12.10 1.61 12.22
N ALA A 99 -12.25 2.26 13.37
CA ALA A 99 -13.54 2.57 13.95
C ALA A 99 -14.29 3.72 13.26
N THR A 100 -13.58 4.61 12.56
CA THR A 100 -14.15 5.87 12.05
C THR A 100 -14.17 5.98 10.53
N LEU A 101 -13.22 5.35 9.83
CA LEU A 101 -13.11 5.44 8.38
C LEU A 101 -13.95 4.37 7.68
N PRO A 102 -14.53 4.68 6.50
CA PRO A 102 -15.29 3.71 5.72
C PRO A 102 -14.39 2.56 5.26
N GLN A 103 -14.96 1.36 5.20
CA GLN A 103 -14.28 0.14 4.77
C GLN A 103 -15.00 -0.47 3.57
N GLN A 104 -14.26 -1.11 2.66
CA GLN A 104 -14.81 -1.82 1.50
C GLN A 104 -13.87 -2.93 1.05
N LEU A 105 -14.31 -3.77 0.10
CA LEU A 105 -13.43 -4.70 -0.59
C LEU A 105 -12.42 -3.91 -1.44
N LEU A 106 -11.14 -4.27 -1.36
CA LEU A 106 -10.03 -3.58 -2.00
C LEU A 106 -9.11 -4.56 -2.74
N HIS A 107 -8.30 -4.05 -3.67
CA HIS A 107 -7.23 -4.78 -4.36
C HIS A 107 -6.00 -5.00 -3.46
N ARG A 108 -5.60 -3.96 -2.70
CA ARG A 108 -4.50 -3.90 -1.72
C ARG A 108 -3.08 -4.09 -2.23
N ASP A 109 -2.90 -4.33 -3.52
CA ASP A 109 -1.58 -4.41 -4.16
C ASP A 109 -1.52 -3.69 -5.53
N PHE A 110 -2.12 -2.50 -5.61
CA PHE A 110 -2.18 -1.73 -6.86
C PHE A 110 -0.86 -0.99 -7.14
N ASP A 111 0.05 -1.61 -7.88
CA ASP A 111 1.32 -1.02 -8.32
C ASP A 111 1.56 -1.18 -9.83
N THR A 112 2.67 -0.63 -10.33
CA THR A 112 3.00 -0.61 -11.76
C THR A 112 3.20 -2.00 -12.38
N SER A 113 3.55 -3.01 -11.58
CA SER A 113 3.73 -4.38 -12.05
C SER A 113 2.42 -5.13 -12.23
N ASN A 114 1.37 -4.72 -11.51
CA ASN A 114 0.02 -5.28 -11.59
C ASN A 114 -0.89 -4.54 -12.59
N LEU A 115 -0.36 -3.59 -13.36
CA LEU A 115 -1.10 -2.92 -14.43
C LEU A 115 -0.58 -3.27 -15.81
N LEU A 116 -1.51 -3.57 -16.71
CA LEU A 116 -1.25 -3.58 -18.14
C LEU A 116 -1.69 -2.26 -18.76
N ILE A 117 -0.82 -1.71 -19.61
CA ILE A 117 -1.04 -0.46 -20.32
C ILE A 117 -0.80 -0.62 -21.82
N ASP A 118 -1.41 0.26 -22.60
CA ASP A 118 -1.16 0.46 -24.03
C ASP A 118 -1.05 1.97 -24.38
N GLU A 119 -1.19 2.32 -25.66
CA GLU A 119 -1.16 3.71 -26.13
C GLU A 119 -2.39 4.54 -25.71
N HIS A 120 -3.47 3.90 -25.27
CA HIS A 120 -4.73 4.53 -24.88
C HIS A 120 -4.94 4.59 -23.36
N GLY A 121 -4.20 3.84 -22.56
CA GLY A 121 -4.25 3.94 -21.10
C GLY A 121 -4.01 2.60 -20.41
N VAL A 122 -4.68 2.40 -19.27
CA VAL A 122 -4.70 1.12 -18.55
C VAL A 122 -5.70 0.18 -19.24
N THR A 123 -5.23 -1.02 -19.60
CA THR A 123 -6.03 -2.05 -20.26
C THR A 123 -6.50 -3.15 -19.30
N ALA A 124 -5.74 -3.41 -18.22
CA ALA A 124 -6.10 -4.40 -17.21
C ALA A 124 -5.42 -4.14 -15.86
N VAL A 125 -6.09 -4.59 -14.81
CA VAL A 125 -5.53 -4.77 -13.46
C VAL A 125 -5.38 -6.27 -13.21
N LEU A 126 -4.22 -6.68 -12.73
CA LEU A 126 -3.84 -8.07 -12.47
C LEU A 126 -3.70 -8.32 -10.98
N ASP A 127 -3.65 -9.60 -10.62
CA ASP A 127 -3.27 -10.11 -9.29
C ASP A 127 -4.15 -9.68 -8.10
N PHE A 128 -5.30 -10.35 -7.99
CA PHE A 128 -6.26 -10.15 -6.90
C PHE A 128 -5.99 -11.04 -5.69
N GLU A 129 -4.80 -11.63 -5.52
CA GLU A 129 -4.55 -12.58 -4.43
C GLU A 129 -4.64 -11.94 -3.04
N PHE A 130 -4.42 -10.62 -2.97
CA PHE A 130 -4.58 -9.83 -1.76
C PHE A 130 -5.94 -9.14 -1.66
N ALA A 131 -6.90 -9.41 -2.55
CA ALA A 131 -8.17 -8.69 -2.50
C ALA A 131 -8.98 -9.06 -1.24
N ALA A 132 -9.23 -8.10 -0.35
CA ALA A 132 -10.04 -8.28 0.86
C ALA A 132 -10.53 -6.95 1.43
N PRO A 133 -11.46 -6.97 2.41
CA PRO A 133 -11.97 -5.78 3.06
C PRO A 133 -10.90 -5.05 3.88
N ASP A 134 -10.86 -3.73 3.73
CA ASP A 134 -10.00 -2.84 4.53
C ASP A 134 -10.53 -1.39 4.47
N ILE A 135 -9.84 -0.46 5.13
CA ILE A 135 -10.13 0.99 5.06
C ILE A 135 -10.05 1.45 3.60
N ARG A 136 -11.12 2.05 3.09
CA ARG A 136 -11.32 2.38 1.68
C ARG A 136 -10.15 3.12 1.02
N VAL A 137 -9.63 4.17 1.65
CA VAL A 137 -8.52 4.99 1.13
C VAL A 137 -7.15 4.27 1.11
N LEU A 138 -7.08 3.04 1.62
CA LEU A 138 -5.86 2.24 1.63
C LEU A 138 -5.38 1.91 0.21
N ASP A 139 -6.27 1.64 -0.75
CA ASP A 139 -5.85 1.30 -2.12
C ASP A 139 -5.17 2.47 -2.83
N LEU A 140 -5.74 3.68 -2.70
CA LEU A 140 -5.09 4.90 -3.14
C LEU A 140 -3.72 5.07 -2.46
N SER A 141 -3.65 4.79 -1.16
CA SER A 141 -2.40 4.90 -0.39
C SER A 141 -1.33 3.88 -0.80
N VAL A 142 -1.74 2.68 -1.21
CA VAL A 142 -0.86 1.66 -1.81
C VAL A 142 -0.29 2.19 -3.12
N ALA A 143 -1.14 2.72 -4.00
CA ALA A 143 -0.71 3.28 -5.28
C ALA A 143 0.27 4.45 -5.08
N LEU A 144 -0.06 5.40 -4.21
CA LEU A 144 0.81 6.54 -3.86
C LEU A 144 2.15 6.12 -3.24
N SER A 145 2.27 4.91 -2.69
CA SER A 145 3.53 4.38 -2.15
C SER A 145 4.49 3.85 -3.23
N TRP A 146 3.98 3.55 -4.43
CA TRP A 146 4.72 2.88 -5.49
C TRP A 146 4.91 3.74 -6.74
N TRP A 147 3.85 4.42 -7.17
CA TRP A 147 3.88 5.23 -8.38
C TRP A 147 4.99 6.29 -8.38
N PRO A 148 5.19 7.10 -7.32
CA PRO A 148 6.25 8.11 -7.34
C PRO A 148 7.66 7.56 -7.10
N VAL A 149 7.86 6.24 -6.87
CA VAL A 149 9.11 5.68 -6.31
C VAL A 149 10.38 6.09 -7.06
N SER A 150 10.33 6.24 -8.38
CA SER A 150 11.48 6.63 -9.21
C SER A 150 11.87 8.11 -9.08
N ARG A 151 10.98 8.95 -8.55
CA ARG A 151 11.16 10.40 -8.34
C ARG A 151 11.16 10.79 -6.86
N MET A 152 10.94 9.84 -5.96
CA MET A 152 10.84 10.08 -4.52
C MET A 152 12.08 10.78 -3.95
N GLY A 153 11.88 11.90 -3.25
CA GLY A 153 12.94 12.72 -2.65
C GLY A 153 13.63 13.69 -3.62
N THR A 154 13.15 13.83 -4.85
CA THR A 154 13.74 14.74 -5.86
C THR A 154 13.05 16.12 -5.89
N GLY A 155 11.88 16.24 -5.27
CA GLY A 155 10.97 17.37 -5.40
C GLY A 155 9.97 17.23 -6.56
N THR A 156 10.18 16.27 -7.47
CA THR A 156 9.30 16.03 -8.63
C THR A 156 8.32 14.87 -8.41
N GLU A 157 8.37 14.20 -7.26
CA GLU A 157 7.37 13.18 -6.88
C GLU A 157 5.95 13.73 -6.81
N TRP A 158 5.80 15.02 -6.46
CA TRP A 158 4.50 15.67 -6.28
C TRP A 158 3.69 15.73 -7.58
N GLU A 159 4.34 15.83 -8.74
CA GLU A 159 3.68 15.76 -10.05
C GLU A 159 2.97 14.41 -10.25
N ILE A 160 3.60 13.31 -9.81
CA ILE A 160 3.05 11.96 -9.89
C ILE A 160 1.93 11.77 -8.87
N ILE A 161 2.19 12.19 -7.62
CA ILE A 161 1.24 12.10 -6.51
C ILE A 161 -0.05 12.85 -6.84
N ASP A 162 0.06 14.10 -7.32
CA ASP A 162 -1.11 14.92 -7.65
C ASP A 162 -1.85 14.41 -8.87
N SER A 163 -1.15 13.96 -9.90
CA SER A 163 -1.81 13.45 -11.12
C SER A 163 -2.61 12.19 -10.82
N LEU A 164 -2.06 11.28 -10.00
CA LEU A 164 -2.76 10.08 -9.56
C LEU A 164 -3.94 10.43 -8.63
N GLY A 165 -3.69 11.22 -7.59
CA GLY A 165 -4.69 11.57 -6.59
C GLY A 165 -5.88 12.32 -7.17
N ARG A 166 -5.66 13.32 -8.04
CA ARG A 166 -6.73 14.07 -8.72
C ARG A 166 -7.59 13.18 -9.62
N ALA A 167 -6.95 12.33 -10.43
CA ALA A 167 -7.68 11.43 -11.34
C ALA A 167 -8.50 10.38 -10.58
N TYR A 168 -8.00 9.90 -9.44
CA TYR A 168 -8.75 8.99 -8.59
C TYR A 168 -9.95 9.71 -7.94
N VAL A 169 -9.72 10.84 -7.27
CA VAL A 169 -10.77 11.55 -6.51
C VAL A 169 -11.86 12.11 -7.41
N SER A 170 -11.56 12.48 -8.67
CA SER A 170 -12.56 12.95 -9.62
C SER A 170 -13.62 11.90 -9.97
N GLU A 171 -13.24 10.63 -9.94
CA GLU A 171 -14.13 9.50 -10.26
C GLU A 171 -14.67 8.84 -8.99
N PHE A 172 -13.87 8.73 -7.92
CA PHE A 172 -14.25 8.13 -6.65
C PHE A 172 -14.03 9.08 -5.47
N PRO A 173 -15.04 9.91 -5.13
CA PRO A 173 -14.89 10.92 -4.09
C PRO A 173 -14.57 10.33 -2.71
N LEU A 174 -13.53 10.90 -2.09
CA LEU A 174 -13.10 10.62 -0.72
C LEU A 174 -13.51 11.78 0.19
N THR A 175 -13.74 11.48 1.46
CA THR A 175 -13.96 12.51 2.49
C THR A 175 -12.64 13.16 2.90
N GLU A 176 -12.69 14.37 3.48
CA GLU A 176 -11.50 15.00 4.06
C GLU A 176 -10.82 14.10 5.10
N ALA A 177 -11.60 13.38 5.92
CA ALA A 177 -11.08 12.45 6.92
C ALA A 177 -10.27 11.30 6.29
N GLU A 178 -10.73 10.77 5.16
CA GLU A 178 -9.98 9.75 4.40
C GLU A 178 -8.69 10.32 3.79
N LEU A 179 -8.75 11.52 3.20
CA LEU A 179 -7.57 12.17 2.62
C LEU A 179 -6.50 12.48 3.67
N VAL A 180 -6.91 12.97 4.84
CA VAL A 180 -6.03 13.21 6.00
C VAL A 180 -5.40 11.90 6.50
N ALA A 181 -6.06 10.76 6.32
CA ALA A 181 -5.55 9.46 6.76
C ALA A 181 -4.51 8.83 5.81
N ILE A 182 -4.30 9.36 4.60
CA ILE A 182 -3.37 8.79 3.61
C ILE A 182 -1.97 8.51 4.19
N PRO A 183 -1.30 9.44 4.91
CA PRO A 183 0.02 9.15 5.47
C PRO A 183 0.00 8.02 6.50
N ALA A 184 -1.10 7.82 7.23
CA ALA A 184 -1.25 6.69 8.15
C ALA A 184 -1.43 5.38 7.38
N MET A 185 -2.22 5.39 6.31
CA MET A 185 -2.45 4.23 5.45
C MET A 185 -1.18 3.78 4.70
N MET A 186 -0.35 4.72 4.25
CA MET A 186 0.97 4.40 3.69
C MET A 186 1.88 3.71 4.73
N ARG A 187 1.83 4.14 6.00
CA ARG A 187 2.60 3.50 7.09
C ARG A 187 2.10 2.09 7.38
N ILE A 188 0.80 1.86 7.51
CA ILE A 188 0.29 0.51 7.81
C ILE A 188 0.61 -0.48 6.67
N ARG A 189 0.48 -0.04 5.42
CA ARG A 189 0.92 -0.80 4.24
C ARG A 189 2.40 -1.15 4.31
N GLN A 190 3.25 -0.20 4.72
CA GLN A 190 4.70 -0.42 4.82
C GLN A 190 5.03 -1.43 5.91
N PHE A 191 4.35 -1.38 7.06
CA PHE A 191 4.51 -2.38 8.13
C PHE A 191 4.00 -3.76 7.72
N ALA A 192 2.85 -3.85 7.04
CA ALA A 192 2.36 -5.11 6.49
C ALA A 192 3.36 -5.72 5.48
N SER A 193 4.01 -4.88 4.66
CA SER A 193 5.10 -5.31 3.77
C SER A 193 6.28 -5.89 4.53
N LEU A 194 6.74 -5.17 5.56
CA LEU A 194 7.87 -5.60 6.37
C LEU A 194 7.56 -6.91 7.06
N GLN A 195 6.38 -7.04 7.65
CA GLN A 195 5.95 -8.27 8.30
C GLN A 195 5.96 -9.46 7.34
N HIS A 196 5.46 -9.28 6.12
CA HIS A 196 5.49 -10.32 5.09
C HIS A 196 6.93 -10.74 4.77
N ARG A 197 7.83 -9.77 4.51
CA ARG A 197 9.25 -10.04 4.21
C ARG A 197 10.02 -10.65 5.37
N ILE A 198 9.74 -10.21 6.60
CA ILE A 198 10.33 -10.80 7.81
C ILE A 198 9.87 -12.24 7.97
N GLY A 199 8.59 -12.55 7.77
CA GLY A 199 8.12 -13.93 7.81
C GLY A 199 8.79 -14.81 6.76
N ARG A 200 8.96 -14.29 5.54
CA ARG A 200 9.73 -14.97 4.48
C ARG A 200 11.19 -15.21 4.90
N TYR A 201 11.85 -14.21 5.46
CA TYR A 201 13.20 -14.32 6.00
C TYR A 201 13.31 -15.40 7.09
N LEU A 202 12.43 -15.37 8.09
CA LEU A 202 12.40 -16.36 9.18
C LEU A 202 12.10 -17.79 8.67
N SER A 203 11.40 -17.91 7.54
CA SER A 203 11.17 -19.20 6.86
C SER A 203 12.30 -19.65 5.92
N GLY A 204 13.38 -18.87 5.80
CA GLY A 204 14.50 -19.18 4.90
C GLY A 204 14.25 -18.87 3.41
N LEU A 205 13.16 -18.16 3.08
CA LEU A 205 12.78 -17.78 1.71
C LEU A 205 13.34 -16.43 1.27
N GLU A 206 14.08 -15.75 2.14
CA GLU A 206 14.67 -14.45 1.88
C GLU A 206 16.10 -14.40 2.45
N GLN A 207 17.01 -13.76 1.74
CA GLN A 207 18.44 -13.69 2.11
C GLN A 207 18.73 -12.47 2.98
N ASP A 208 19.82 -12.50 3.75
CA ASP A 208 20.23 -11.39 4.64
C ASP A 208 20.29 -10.05 3.91
N ASN A 209 20.91 -9.99 2.73
CA ASN A 209 20.99 -8.76 1.94
C ASN A 209 19.60 -8.25 1.51
N ALA A 210 18.68 -9.16 1.18
CA ALA A 210 17.33 -8.78 0.78
C ALA A 210 16.58 -8.14 1.97
N ILE A 211 16.61 -8.76 3.15
CA ILE A 211 15.92 -8.22 4.33
C ILE A 211 16.58 -6.92 4.84
N GLN A 212 17.91 -6.81 4.78
CA GLN A 212 18.63 -5.55 5.10
C GLN A 212 18.20 -4.41 4.17
N ASN A 213 18.09 -4.67 2.86
CA ASN A 213 17.58 -3.69 1.89
C ASN A 213 16.10 -3.35 2.14
N ALA A 214 15.29 -4.31 2.60
CA ALA A 214 13.91 -4.07 3.02
C ALA A 214 13.83 -3.03 4.13
N ILE A 215 14.61 -3.24 5.17
CA ILE A 215 14.63 -2.42 6.37
C ILE A 215 15.12 -1.02 6.03
N LYS A 216 16.22 -0.91 5.27
CA LYS A 216 16.73 0.38 4.79
C LYS A 216 15.68 1.14 3.96
N SER A 217 15.00 0.46 3.05
CA SER A 217 13.95 1.08 2.21
C SER A 217 12.76 1.53 3.05
N ALA A 218 12.35 0.73 4.02
CA ALA A 218 11.25 1.06 4.92
C ALA A 218 11.59 2.27 5.80
N GLN A 219 12.78 2.31 6.39
CA GLN A 219 13.26 3.45 7.16
C GLN A 219 13.28 4.72 6.35
N TRP A 220 13.80 4.65 5.12
CA TRP A 220 13.78 5.80 4.21
C TRP A 220 12.34 6.30 3.98
N ARG A 221 11.39 5.40 3.72
CA ARG A 221 9.97 5.73 3.54
C ARG A 221 9.35 6.34 4.79
N PHE A 222 9.61 5.78 5.98
CA PHE A 222 9.10 6.33 7.23
C PHE A 222 9.67 7.73 7.51
N THR A 223 10.95 7.95 7.26
CA THR A 223 11.58 9.28 7.36
C THR A 223 10.95 10.26 6.39
N TRP A 224 10.76 9.87 5.12
CA TRP A 224 10.10 10.72 4.13
C TRP A 224 8.67 11.06 4.54
N LEU A 225 7.88 10.09 5.02
CA LEU A 225 6.52 10.31 5.50
C LEU A 225 6.49 11.24 6.72
N THR A 226 7.40 11.07 7.68
CA THR A 226 7.50 11.96 8.84
C THR A 226 7.82 13.40 8.42
N ALA A 227 8.71 13.58 7.43
CA ALA A 227 9.09 14.90 6.95
C ALA A 227 8.04 15.57 6.04
N ASN A 228 7.20 14.78 5.34
CA ASN A 228 6.33 15.29 4.28
C ASN A 228 4.83 15.02 4.50
N GLN A 229 4.40 14.45 5.63
CA GLN A 229 2.99 14.12 5.86
C GLN A 229 2.07 15.33 5.76
N ASP A 230 2.46 16.48 6.30
CA ASP A 230 1.62 17.68 6.28
C ASP A 230 1.48 18.21 4.85
N THR A 231 2.58 18.23 4.09
CA THR A 231 2.58 18.55 2.65
C THR A 231 1.71 17.56 1.87
N LEU A 232 1.83 16.26 2.15
CA LEU A 232 1.02 15.24 1.49
C LEU A 232 -0.48 15.42 1.77
N ILE A 233 -0.85 15.76 3.01
CA ILE A 233 -2.23 16.08 3.38
C ILE A 233 -2.69 17.35 2.67
N GLU A 234 -1.86 18.40 2.61
CA GLU A 234 -2.18 19.64 1.91
C GLU A 234 -2.45 19.41 0.42
N HIS A 235 -1.62 18.59 -0.23
CA HIS A 235 -1.82 18.18 -1.61
C HIS A 235 -3.12 17.37 -1.75
N ALA A 236 -3.32 16.37 -0.89
CA ALA A 236 -4.49 15.50 -0.92
C ALA A 236 -5.80 16.27 -0.82
N LEU A 237 -5.90 17.23 0.10
CA LEU A 237 -7.08 18.07 0.28
C LEU A 237 -7.38 18.98 -0.93
N LYS A 238 -6.38 19.28 -1.77
CA LYS A 238 -6.54 20.05 -3.02
C LYS A 238 -6.97 19.20 -4.22
N TRP A 239 -7.16 17.90 -4.04
CA TRP A 239 -7.71 17.02 -5.09
C TRP A 239 -9.23 17.07 -5.18
N LEU A 240 -9.90 17.55 -4.11
CA LEU A 240 -11.34 17.80 -4.05
C LEU A 240 -11.78 18.96 -4.96
#